data_AF-A0AAP3H2F2-F1
#
_entry.id   AF-A0AAP3H2F2-F1
#
_cell.length_a   1.000
_cell.length_b   1.000
_cell.length_c   1.000
_cell.angle_alpha   90.00
_cell.angle_beta   90.00
_cell.angle_gamma   90.00
#
_symmetry.space_group_name_H-M   'P 1'
#
loop_
_entity.id
_entity.type
_entity.pdbx_description
1 polymer ?
#
loop_
_entity_poly.entity_id
_entity_poly.type
_entity_poly.pdbx_seq_one_letter_code
_entity_poly.pdbx_strand_id
1 'polypeptide(L)'
;MNWFFRVFRKTNVSRLERAQNRIDQGAEQFRQAAEALPAAQARVFWDLAAASTNLRNEIARAPDMITPLRKIIFFYLPKMAELSLRWARLSAQDPFTEVGAVDQQEFHSYLSILENALSVCKMRRHDELERVMAAFQTQLRRLDG
;
A
#
# COMPACT_ATOMS: atom_id res chain seq x y z
N MET A 1 -27.20 21.28 -17.95
CA MET A 1 -26.78 20.05 -18.66
C MET A 1 -25.38 19.68 -18.16
N ASN A 2 -25.23 18.73 -17.25
CA ASN A 2 -23.93 18.38 -16.63
C ASN A 2 -23.72 16.86 -16.62
N TRP A 3 -23.83 16.25 -17.80
CA TRP A 3 -23.70 14.80 -17.98
C TRP A 3 -22.25 14.32 -17.76
N PHE A 4 -21.26 15.15 -18.10
CA PHE A 4 -19.84 14.83 -17.95
C PHE A 4 -19.41 14.58 -16.49
N PHE A 5 -19.86 15.38 -15.53
CA PHE A 5 -19.45 15.21 -14.13
C PHE A 5 -19.97 13.94 -13.46
N ARG A 6 -21.12 13.41 -13.90
CA ARG A 6 -21.72 12.19 -13.32
C ARG A 6 -20.99 10.91 -13.74
N VAL A 7 -20.43 10.88 -14.94
CA VAL A 7 -19.69 9.72 -15.45
C VAL A 7 -18.34 9.57 -14.72
N PHE A 8 -17.60 10.66 -14.51
CA PHE A 8 -16.31 10.61 -13.81
C PHE A 8 -16.43 10.22 -12.32
N ARG A 9 -17.51 10.60 -11.65
CA ARG A 9 -17.72 10.26 -10.23
C ARG A 9 -18.04 8.77 -10.03
N LYS A 10 -18.83 8.15 -10.91
CA LYS A 10 -19.18 6.72 -10.82
C LYS A 10 -18.00 5.80 -11.10
N THR A 11 -17.12 6.17 -12.03
CA THR A 11 -15.97 5.33 -12.41
C THR A 11 -14.90 5.26 -11.31
N ASN A 12 -14.67 6.36 -10.59
CA ASN A 12 -13.65 6.44 -9.54
C ASN A 12 -13.98 5.59 -8.30
N VAL A 13 -15.25 5.50 -7.91
CA VAL A 13 -15.67 4.61 -6.80
C VAL A 13 -15.31 3.16 -7.13
N SER A 14 -15.60 2.69 -8.35
CA SER A 14 -15.23 1.32 -8.77
C SER A 14 -13.72 1.06 -8.79
N ARG A 15 -12.89 2.08 -9.05
CA ARG A 15 -11.44 1.93 -9.17
C ARG A 15 -10.79 1.96 -7.79
N LEU A 16 -11.27 2.85 -6.92
CA LEU A 16 -10.85 2.92 -5.53
C LEU A 16 -11.22 1.63 -4.79
N GLU A 17 -12.47 1.18 -4.87
CA GLU A 17 -12.91 -0.07 -4.24
C GLU A 17 -12.09 -1.26 -4.73
N ARG A 18 -11.84 -1.37 -6.05
CA ARG A 18 -10.98 -2.42 -6.60
C ARG A 18 -9.55 -2.35 -6.08
N ALA A 19 -8.98 -1.16 -5.97
CA ALA A 19 -7.64 -0.98 -5.43
C ALA A 19 -7.57 -1.36 -3.94
N GLN A 20 -8.54 -0.91 -3.14
CA GLN A 20 -8.62 -1.23 -1.71
C GLN A 20 -8.79 -2.73 -1.50
N ASN A 21 -9.75 -3.37 -2.19
CA ASN A 21 -9.95 -4.82 -2.13
C ASN A 21 -8.69 -5.59 -2.49
N ARG A 22 -7.93 -5.11 -3.48
CA ARG A 22 -6.68 -5.78 -3.88
C ARG A 22 -5.59 -5.68 -2.82
N ILE A 23 -5.48 -4.52 -2.17
CA ILE A 23 -4.55 -4.32 -1.06
C ILE A 23 -4.99 -5.14 0.17
N ASP A 24 -6.29 -5.16 0.48
CA ASP A 24 -6.87 -5.90 1.60
C ASP A 24 -6.64 -7.42 1.43
N GLN A 25 -6.81 -7.96 0.22
CA GLN A 25 -6.48 -9.35 -0.10
C GLN A 25 -4.99 -9.68 0.13
N GLY A 26 -4.07 -8.80 -0.28
CA GLY A 26 -2.65 -9.05 -0.05
C GLY A 26 -2.26 -8.92 1.42
N ALA A 27 -2.82 -7.93 2.13
CA ALA A 27 -2.64 -7.79 3.57
C ALA A 27 -3.12 -9.03 4.33
N GLU A 28 -4.26 -9.60 3.94
CA GLU A 28 -4.79 -10.84 4.49
C GLU A 28 -3.83 -12.02 4.25
N GLN A 29 -3.32 -12.18 3.04
CA GLN A 29 -2.37 -13.25 2.72
C GLN A 29 -1.06 -13.12 3.51
N PHE A 30 -0.55 -11.91 3.74
CA PHE A 30 0.59 -11.70 4.63
C PHE A 30 0.30 -12.09 6.08
N ARG A 31 -0.91 -11.78 6.59
CA ARG A 31 -1.32 -12.22 7.95
C ARG A 31 -1.37 -13.74 8.04
N GLN A 32 -1.97 -14.41 7.06
CA GLN A 32 -1.99 -15.87 6.98
C GLN A 32 -0.58 -16.48 6.90
N ALA A 33 0.35 -15.82 6.20
CA ALA A 33 1.75 -16.23 6.15
C ALA A 33 2.41 -16.11 7.54
N ALA A 34 2.15 -15.00 8.24
CA ALA A 34 2.68 -14.76 9.57
C ALA A 34 2.14 -15.77 10.61
N GLU A 35 0.85 -16.10 10.53
CA GLU A 35 0.19 -17.08 11.42
C GLU A 35 0.70 -18.51 11.22
N ALA A 36 1.19 -18.84 10.03
CA ALA A 36 1.71 -20.17 9.71
C ALA A 36 3.14 -20.42 10.26
N LEU A 37 3.79 -19.41 10.83
CA LEU A 37 5.23 -19.45 11.13
C LEU A 37 5.54 -19.17 12.62
N PRO A 38 6.71 -19.62 13.11
CA PRO A 38 7.21 -19.22 14.42
C PRO A 38 7.45 -17.71 14.51
N ALA A 39 7.35 -17.14 15.72
CA ALA A 39 7.36 -15.70 15.97
C ALA A 39 8.54 -14.93 15.32
N ALA A 40 9.74 -15.51 15.32
CA ALA A 40 10.93 -14.86 14.74
C ALA A 40 10.83 -14.70 13.21
N GLN A 41 10.28 -15.70 12.52
CA GLN A 41 10.11 -15.69 11.06
C GLN A 41 8.84 -14.93 10.65
N ALA A 42 7.81 -14.95 11.50
CA ALA A 42 6.53 -14.28 11.27
C ALA A 42 6.64 -12.74 11.22
N ARG A 43 7.68 -12.15 11.83
CA ARG A 43 7.76 -10.69 12.04
C ARG A 43 7.67 -9.88 10.75
N VAL A 44 8.44 -10.25 9.73
CA VAL A 44 8.46 -9.52 8.45
C VAL A 44 7.10 -9.57 7.74
N PHE A 45 6.34 -10.67 7.90
CA PHE A 45 5.01 -10.81 7.32
C PHE A 45 3.97 -9.95 8.04
N TRP A 46 4.09 -9.79 9.37
CA TRP A 46 3.29 -8.82 10.11
C TRP A 46 3.57 -7.38 9.66
N ASP A 47 4.85 -7.04 9.44
CA ASP A 47 5.25 -5.71 8.97
C ASP A 47 4.74 -5.46 7.52
N LEU A 48 4.79 -6.47 6.64
CA LEU A 48 4.20 -6.41 5.28
C LEU A 48 2.68 -6.22 5.30
N ALA A 49 1.97 -6.91 6.20
CA ALA A 49 0.54 -6.74 6.38
C ALA A 49 0.20 -5.31 6.85
N ALA A 50 0.94 -4.80 7.84
CA ALA A 50 0.78 -3.45 8.35
C ALA A 50 1.06 -2.39 7.27
N ALA A 51 2.16 -2.54 6.51
CA ALA A 51 2.50 -1.64 5.40
C ALA A 51 1.41 -1.63 4.32
N SER A 52 0.86 -2.80 3.99
CA SER A 52 -0.26 -2.93 3.05
C SER A 52 -1.52 -2.21 3.55
N THR A 53 -1.91 -2.41 4.81
CA THR A 53 -3.06 -1.71 5.41
C THR A 53 -2.86 -0.19 5.45
N ASN A 54 -1.64 0.26 5.77
CA ASN A 54 -1.29 1.68 5.69
C ASN A 54 -1.42 2.21 4.27
N LEU A 55 -0.96 1.46 3.25
CA LEU A 55 -1.06 1.86 1.86
C LEU A 55 -2.54 1.98 1.44
N ARG A 56 -3.38 1.05 1.87
CA ARG A 56 -4.83 1.10 1.66
C ARG A 56 -5.45 2.36 2.25
N ASN A 57 -5.02 2.75 3.45
CA ASN A 57 -5.50 3.98 4.10
C ASN A 57 -5.03 5.25 3.38
N GLU A 58 -3.79 5.28 2.89
CA GLU A 58 -3.28 6.41 2.10
C GLU A 58 -3.98 6.52 0.74
N ILE A 59 -4.24 5.39 0.06
CA ILE A 59 -5.02 5.36 -1.19
C ILE A 59 -6.47 5.82 -0.97
N ALA A 60 -7.08 5.50 0.18
CA ALA A 60 -8.41 5.98 0.53
C ALA A 60 -8.45 7.52 0.65
N ARG A 61 -7.38 8.11 1.18
CA ARG A 61 -7.22 9.56 1.36
C ARG A 61 -6.85 10.28 0.06
N ALA A 62 -6.06 9.62 -0.80
CA ALA A 62 -5.57 10.16 -2.07
C ALA A 62 -5.82 9.17 -3.24
N PRO A 63 -7.06 9.05 -3.75
CA PRO A 63 -7.40 8.10 -4.81
C PRO A 63 -6.67 8.33 -6.14
N ASP A 64 -6.18 9.54 -6.37
CA ASP A 64 -5.36 9.91 -7.52
C ASP A 64 -3.98 9.22 -7.53
N MET A 65 -3.53 8.71 -6.36
CA MET A 65 -2.32 7.88 -6.24
C MET A 65 -2.48 6.46 -6.80
N ILE A 66 -3.69 6.02 -7.13
CA ILE A 66 -3.92 4.70 -7.73
C ILE A 66 -3.24 4.59 -9.11
N THR A 67 -3.15 5.68 -9.88
CA THR A 67 -2.48 5.67 -11.19
C THR A 67 -0.96 5.51 -11.07
N PRO A 68 -0.23 6.37 -10.34
CA PRO A 68 1.21 6.20 -10.19
C PRO A 68 1.59 4.89 -9.51
N LEU A 69 0.76 4.40 -8.57
CA LEU A 69 1.02 3.14 -7.85
C LEU A 69 0.36 1.92 -8.49
N ARG A 70 -0.16 2.02 -9.72
CA ARG A 70 -0.91 0.94 -10.37
C ARG A 70 -0.14 -0.38 -10.41
N LYS A 71 1.16 -0.34 -10.74
CA LYS A 71 2.00 -1.55 -10.80
C LYS A 71 2.13 -2.21 -9.43
N ILE A 72 2.31 -1.41 -8.37
CA ILE A 72 2.40 -1.92 -7.00
C ILE A 72 1.08 -2.55 -6.58
N ILE A 73 -0.03 -1.81 -6.71
CA ILE A 73 -1.35 -2.24 -6.21
C ILE A 73 -1.87 -3.48 -6.95
N PHE A 74 -1.81 -3.48 -8.28
CA PHE A 74 -2.49 -4.51 -9.07
C PHE A 74 -1.62 -5.70 -9.45
N PHE A 75 -0.29 -5.58 -9.40
CA PHE A 75 0.64 -6.62 -9.84
C PHE A 75 1.62 -7.04 -8.75
N TYR A 76 2.43 -6.12 -8.23
CA TYR A 76 3.51 -6.51 -7.33
C TYR A 76 3.02 -6.94 -5.95
N LEU A 77 2.15 -6.17 -5.30
CA LEU A 77 1.63 -6.51 -3.97
C LEU A 77 0.93 -7.89 -3.98
N PRO A 78 0.01 -8.20 -4.92
CA PRO A 78 -0.57 -9.53 -5.00
C PRO A 78 0.46 -10.63 -5.19
N LYS A 79 1.51 -10.39 -5.99
CA LYS A 79 2.53 -11.40 -6.23
C LYS A 79 3.42 -11.62 -5.02
N MET A 80 3.83 -10.55 -4.34
CA MET A 80 4.59 -10.63 -3.08
C MET A 80 3.79 -11.40 -2.02
N ALA A 81 2.49 -11.14 -1.92
CA ALA A 81 1.61 -11.80 -0.96
C ALA A 81 1.40 -13.29 -1.27
N GLU A 82 1.20 -13.64 -2.54
CA GLU A 82 1.14 -15.03 -3.02
C GLU A 82 2.43 -15.79 -2.72
N LEU A 83 3.59 -15.21 -3.03
CA LEU A 83 4.90 -15.83 -2.80
C LEU A 83 5.19 -16.00 -1.31
N SER A 84 4.88 -14.98 -0.50
CA SER A 84 5.07 -15.02 0.96
C SER A 84 4.21 -16.10 1.60
N LEU A 85 2.94 -16.20 1.22
CA LEU A 85 2.04 -17.25 1.74
C LEU A 85 2.47 -18.64 1.29
N ARG A 86 2.91 -18.79 0.04
CA ARG A 86 3.42 -20.06 -0.47
C ARG A 86 4.68 -20.49 0.28
N TRP A 87 5.62 -19.57 0.46
CA TRP A 87 6.84 -19.81 1.21
C TRP A 87 6.51 -20.21 2.66
N ALA A 88 5.67 -19.44 3.35
CA ALA A 88 5.29 -19.73 4.73
C ALA A 88 4.66 -21.12 4.91
N ARG A 89 3.82 -21.55 3.95
CA ARG A 89 3.23 -22.89 3.95
C ARG A 89 4.27 -24.00 3.76
N LEU A 90 5.27 -23.77 2.91
CA LEU A 90 6.36 -24.74 2.69
C LEU A 90 7.26 -24.82 3.93
N SER A 91 7.61 -23.69 4.52
CA SER A 91 8.40 -23.63 5.75
C SER A 91 7.68 -24.25 6.95
N ALA A 92 6.36 -24.12 7.02
CA ALA A 92 5.56 -24.80 8.06
C ALA A 92 5.55 -26.33 7.90
N GLN A 93 5.76 -26.86 6.69
CA GLN A 93 5.82 -28.30 6.44
C GLN A 93 7.18 -28.92 6.81
N ASP A 94 8.25 -28.12 6.79
CA ASP A 94 9.57 -28.53 7.25
C ASP A 94 10.17 -27.48 8.22
N PRO A 95 9.79 -27.52 9.51
CA PRO A 95 10.21 -26.54 10.50
C PRO A 95 11.71 -26.55 10.82
N PHE A 96 12.44 -27.57 10.37
CA PHE A 96 13.87 -27.75 10.62
C PHE A 96 14.75 -27.21 9.49
N THR A 97 14.15 -26.87 8.34
CA THR A 97 14.87 -26.14 7.29
C THR A 97 15.13 -24.71 7.78
N GLU A 98 16.41 -24.38 7.98
CA GLU A 98 16.82 -23.03 8.32
C GLU A 98 16.41 -22.07 7.19
N VAL A 99 15.76 -20.97 7.58
CA VAL A 99 15.47 -19.87 6.66
C VAL A 99 16.80 -19.27 6.22
N GLY A 100 17.12 -19.39 4.93
CA GLY A 100 18.31 -18.78 4.37
C GLY A 100 18.27 -17.26 4.50
N ALA A 101 19.43 -16.63 4.75
CA ALA A 101 19.56 -15.17 4.81
C ALA A 101 19.05 -14.48 3.53
N VAL A 102 19.11 -15.18 2.38
CA VAL A 102 18.62 -14.71 1.08
C VAL A 102 17.09 -14.56 1.08
N ASP A 103 16.36 -15.50 1.66
CA ASP A 103 14.89 -15.47 1.73
C ASP A 103 14.41 -14.30 2.60
N GLN A 104 15.05 -14.09 3.76
CA GLN A 104 14.74 -12.95 4.62
C GLN A 104 15.01 -11.61 3.93
N GLN A 105 16.13 -11.50 3.20
CA GLN A 105 16.49 -10.30 2.47
C GLN A 105 15.46 -9.97 1.36
N GLU A 106 14.90 -10.99 0.72
CA GLU A 106 13.86 -10.80 -0.28
C GLU A 106 12.57 -10.23 0.35
N PHE A 107 12.11 -10.76 1.48
CA PHE A 107 10.94 -10.22 2.19
C PHE A 107 11.15 -8.80 2.72
N HIS A 108 12.37 -8.48 3.18
CA HIS A 108 12.73 -7.10 3.54
C HIS A 108 12.73 -6.16 2.32
N SER A 109 13.12 -6.67 1.15
CA SER A 109 13.04 -5.91 -0.11
C SER A 109 11.58 -5.63 -0.50
N TYR A 110 10.67 -6.59 -0.28
CA TYR A 110 9.24 -6.38 -0.47
C TYR A 110 8.69 -5.31 0.46
N LEU A 111 9.10 -5.32 1.74
CA LEU A 111 8.69 -4.32 2.71
C LEU A 111 9.15 -2.92 2.30
N SER A 112 10.42 -2.78 1.89
CA SER A 112 10.97 -1.52 1.38
C SER A 112 10.17 -0.98 0.18
N ILE A 113 9.73 -1.84 -0.74
CA ILE A 113 8.87 -1.41 -1.86
C ILE A 113 7.54 -0.81 -1.37
N LEU A 114 6.90 -1.43 -0.39
CA LEU A 114 5.64 -0.94 0.18
C LEU A 114 5.83 0.35 0.98
N GLU A 115 6.91 0.46 1.75
CA GLU A 115 7.26 1.66 2.51
C GLU A 115 7.60 2.84 1.58
N ASN A 116 8.30 2.58 0.47
CA ASN A 116 8.55 3.59 -0.55
C ASN A 116 7.24 4.05 -1.21
N ALA A 117 6.32 3.13 -1.53
CA ALA A 117 5.00 3.48 -2.05
C ALA A 117 4.21 4.38 -1.07
N LEU A 118 4.27 4.06 0.21
CA LEU A 118 3.71 4.86 1.30
C LEU A 118 4.34 6.25 1.38
N SER A 119 5.67 6.33 1.30
CA SER A 119 6.40 7.60 1.31
C SER A 119 5.97 8.51 0.16
N VAL A 120 5.84 7.97 -1.05
CA VAL A 120 5.38 8.73 -2.23
C VAL A 120 3.96 9.29 -2.02
N CYS A 121 3.03 8.50 -1.44
CA CYS A 121 1.70 9.01 -1.09
C CYS A 121 1.77 10.17 -0.08
N LYS A 122 2.60 10.04 0.95
CA LYS A 122 2.76 11.08 1.99
C LYS A 122 3.38 12.36 1.43
N MET A 123 4.47 12.24 0.67
CA MET A 123 5.18 13.39 0.08
C MET A 123 4.25 14.21 -0.82
N ARG A 124 3.49 13.56 -1.71
CA ARG A 124 2.55 14.27 -2.59
C ARG A 124 1.50 15.07 -1.81
N ARG A 125 1.02 14.52 -0.69
CA ARG A 125 0.08 15.22 0.19
C ARG A 125 0.73 16.42 0.87
N HIS A 126 2.00 16.32 1.26
CA HIS A 126 2.74 17.47 1.79
C HIS A 126 2.87 18.57 0.73
N ASP A 127 3.26 18.23 -0.51
CA ASP A 127 3.37 19.20 -1.61
C ASP A 127 2.03 19.88 -1.93
N GLU A 128 0.91 19.16 -1.81
CA GLU A 128 -0.43 19.71 -2.02
C GLU A 128 -0.84 20.64 -0.86
N LEU A 129 -0.56 20.25 0.39
CA LEU A 129 -0.81 21.08 1.56
C LEU A 129 -0.02 22.39 1.51
N GLU A 130 1.27 22.33 1.16
CA GLU A 130 2.11 23.53 1.01
C GLU A 130 1.54 24.49 -0.06
N ARG A 131 1.10 23.96 -1.19
CA ARG A 131 0.44 24.76 -2.24
C ARG A 131 -0.85 25.42 -1.75
N VAL A 132 -1.68 24.68 -1.02
CA VAL A 132 -2.92 25.22 -0.44
C VAL A 132 -2.61 26.32 0.58
N MET A 133 -1.63 26.11 1.45
CA MET A 133 -1.21 27.11 2.43
C MET A 133 -0.66 28.39 1.75
N ALA A 134 0.15 28.25 0.71
CA ALA A 134 0.68 29.38 -0.05
C ALA A 134 -0.43 30.18 -0.76
N ALA A 135 -1.42 29.48 -1.34
CA ALA A 135 -2.59 30.10 -1.95
C ALA A 135 -3.43 30.85 -0.90
N PHE A 136 -3.65 30.23 0.27
CA PHE A 136 -4.38 30.84 1.37
C PHE A 136 -3.69 32.11 1.91
N GLN A 137 -2.36 32.07 2.11
CA GLN A 137 -1.57 33.25 2.49
C GLN A 137 -1.68 34.37 1.46
N THR A 138 -1.71 34.03 0.16
CA THR A 138 -1.89 35.00 -0.91
C THR A 138 -3.27 35.65 -0.85
N GLN A 139 -4.31 34.89 -0.49
CA GLN A 139 -5.66 35.42 -0.31
C GLN A 139 -5.78 36.32 0.93
N LEU A 140 -5.17 35.95 2.06
CA LEU A 140 -5.14 36.78 3.26
C LEU A 140 -4.49 38.15 3.00
N ARG A 141 -3.33 38.17 2.33
CA ARG A 141 -2.66 39.44 1.99
C ARG A 141 -3.48 40.37 1.09
N ARG A 142 -4.44 39.83 0.33
CA ARG A 142 -5.37 40.62 -0.52
C ARG A 142 -6.57 41.16 0.24
N LEU A 143 -6.83 40.64 1.45
CA LEU A 143 -7.90 41.11 2.33
C LEU A 143 -7.38 42.15 3.33
N ASP A 144 -6.09 42.10 3.65
CA ASP A 144 -5.41 43.04 4.56
C ASP A 144 -4.93 44.33 3.87
N GLY A 145 -5.14 44.48 2.56
CA GLY A 145 -4.78 45.68 1.77
C GLY A 145 -5.96 46.16 0.95
#